data_AF-A0A0D0C322-F1
#
_entry.id   AF-A0A0D0C322-F1
#
_cell.length_a   1.000
_cell.length_b   1.000
_cell.length_c   1.000
_cell.angle_alpha   90.00
_cell.angle_beta   90.00
_cell.angle_gamma   90.00
#
_symmetry.space_group_name_H-M   'P 1'
#
loop_
_entity.id
_entity.type
_entity.pdbx_description
1 polymer ?
#
loop_
_entity_poly.entity_id
_entity_poly.type
_entity_poly.pdbx_seq_one_letter_code
_entity_poly.pdbx_strand_id
1 'polypeptide(L)'
;MPTELKHKKFEAAGPSRSFLLEERITLQDGEQFKKYIHNSSPLLNLLEEESEYHICLFLCACQHFQYIKTHHMAYVSDFQGYGGLLTDVQIMTSPPSTPKERLFGHGNINEYFNKFPFEHQCNDFCLWLGLEHF
;
A
#
# COMPACT_ATOMS: atom_id res chain seq x y z
N MET A 1 -38.00 34.68 19.75
CA MET A 1 -36.87 33.73 19.71
C MET A 1 -36.34 33.74 18.29
N PRO A 2 -35.05 34.05 18.03
CA PRO A 2 -34.52 33.98 16.68
C PRO A 2 -34.26 32.51 16.33
N THR A 3 -35.23 31.87 15.68
CA THR A 3 -34.98 30.72 14.82
C THR A 3 -34.27 31.24 13.57
N GLU A 4 -32.95 31.10 13.50
CA GLU A 4 -32.22 30.81 12.26
C GLU A 4 -30.71 30.75 12.51
N LEU A 5 -30.22 29.56 12.84
CA LEU A 5 -28.88 29.13 12.44
C LEU A 5 -29.06 28.17 11.26
N LYS A 6 -29.47 28.70 10.10
CA LYS A 6 -29.32 27.98 8.84
C LYS A 6 -27.85 28.06 8.46
N HIS A 7 -27.06 27.07 8.87
CA HIS A 7 -25.82 26.74 8.17
C HIS A 7 -26.20 26.36 6.73
N LYS A 8 -26.33 27.38 5.87
CA LYS A 8 -26.52 27.19 4.44
C LYS A 8 -25.18 26.73 3.92
N LYS A 9 -25.02 25.42 3.72
CA LYS A 9 -23.82 24.83 3.11
C LYS A 9 -23.67 25.51 1.74
N PHE A 10 -22.63 26.33 1.58
CA PHE A 10 -22.34 26.99 0.30
C PHE A 10 -22.18 25.91 -0.76
N GLU A 11 -23.09 25.87 -1.75
CA GLU A 11 -23.09 24.86 -2.82
C GLU A 11 -21.90 25.00 -3.78
N ALA A 12 -21.14 26.10 -3.70
CA ALA A 12 -20.15 26.47 -4.72
C ALA A 12 -18.80 26.98 -4.15
N ALA A 13 -18.35 26.50 -3.00
CA ALA A 13 -17.07 26.92 -2.40
C ALA A 13 -16.03 25.78 -2.31
N GLY A 14 -16.06 24.83 -3.25
CA GLY A 14 -15.03 23.80 -3.38
C GLY A 14 -14.06 24.12 -4.53
N PRO A 15 -12.76 23.81 -4.42
CA PRO A 15 -11.84 23.95 -5.54
C PRO A 15 -12.28 23.03 -6.69
N SER A 16 -12.14 23.49 -7.94
CA SER A 16 -12.52 22.70 -9.13
C SER A 16 -11.69 21.43 -9.29
N ARG A 17 -10.51 21.40 -8.67
CA ARG A 17 -9.59 20.26 -8.60
C ARG A 17 -8.87 20.28 -7.27
N SER A 18 -8.60 19.10 -6.75
CA SER A 18 -7.75 18.91 -5.58
C SER A 18 -6.53 18.10 -6.01
N PHE A 19 -5.39 18.38 -5.40
CA PHE A 19 -4.13 17.70 -5.65
C PHE A 19 -3.53 17.29 -4.30
N LEU A 20 -2.82 16.17 -4.31
CA LEU A 20 -1.93 15.78 -3.22
C LEU A 20 -0.52 16.25 -3.61
N LEU A 21 0.18 16.82 -2.65
CA LEU A 21 1.58 17.23 -2.78
C LEU A 21 2.38 16.52 -1.71
N GLU A 22 3.57 16.06 -2.08
CA GLU A 22 4.49 15.33 -1.21
C GLU A 22 5.93 15.75 -1.48
N GLU A 23 6.82 15.39 -0.57
CA GLU A 23 8.24 15.67 -0.72
C GLU A 23 8.84 14.85 -1.86
N ARG A 24 9.68 15.50 -2.68
CA ARG A 24 10.35 14.80 -3.76
C ARG A 24 11.45 13.91 -3.21
N ILE A 25 11.34 12.60 -3.45
CA ILE A 25 12.42 11.65 -3.19
C ILE A 25 13.60 11.97 -4.11
N THR A 26 14.78 12.22 -3.52
CA THR A 26 16.01 12.53 -4.26
C THR A 26 16.70 11.23 -4.64
N LEU A 27 16.99 11.08 -5.94
CA LEU A 27 17.67 9.91 -6.48
C LEU A 27 19.17 10.19 -6.59
N GLN A 28 20.01 9.16 -6.43
CA GLN A 28 21.42 9.26 -6.79
C GLN A 28 21.60 9.29 -8.32
N ASP A 29 22.73 9.80 -8.80
CA ASP A 29 23.00 9.87 -10.23
C ASP A 29 22.99 8.47 -10.87
N GLY A 30 22.17 8.31 -11.91
CA GLY A 30 22.01 7.04 -12.63
C GLY A 30 20.98 6.08 -12.02
N GLU A 31 20.46 6.38 -10.82
CA GLU A 31 19.43 5.58 -10.16
C GLU A 31 18.02 5.98 -10.60
N GLN A 32 17.07 5.06 -10.36
CA GLN A 32 15.68 5.23 -10.77
C GLN A 32 14.74 4.95 -9.60
N PHE A 33 13.60 5.63 -9.61
CA PHE A 33 12.48 5.27 -8.74
C PHE A 33 12.05 3.83 -9.03
N LYS A 34 11.95 3.01 -7.99
CA LYS A 34 11.67 1.58 -8.10
C LYS A 34 10.25 1.31 -7.66
N LYS A 35 9.58 0.42 -8.40
CA LYS A 35 8.38 -0.26 -7.93
C LYS A 35 8.81 -1.61 -7.38
N TYR A 36 8.86 -1.74 -6.06
CA TYR A 36 9.31 -2.94 -5.37
C TYR A 36 8.26 -4.05 -5.45
N ILE A 37 6.98 -3.71 -5.23
CA ILE A 37 5.87 -4.66 -5.22
C ILE A 37 4.69 -4.01 -5.94
N HIS A 38 3.90 -4.79 -6.68
CA HIS A 38 2.68 -4.32 -7.33
C HIS A 38 1.45 -4.69 -6.50
N ASN A 39 0.42 -3.86 -6.41
CA ASN A 39 -0.81 -4.20 -5.67
C ASN A 39 -1.56 -5.45 -6.18
N SER A 40 -1.17 -5.98 -7.35
CA SER A 40 -1.72 -7.20 -7.95
C SER A 40 -0.92 -8.47 -7.67
N SER A 41 0.19 -8.39 -6.93
CA SER A 41 1.07 -9.52 -6.66
C SER A 41 1.86 -9.26 -5.37
N PRO A 42 1.92 -10.21 -4.42
CA PRO A 42 2.76 -10.07 -3.24
C PRO A 42 4.27 -10.25 -3.53
N LEU A 43 4.62 -10.57 -4.78
CA LEU A 43 5.98 -10.89 -5.18
C LEU A 43 6.80 -9.63 -5.41
N LEU A 44 8.10 -9.78 -5.18
CA LEU A 44 9.12 -8.82 -5.54
C LEU A 44 9.12 -8.56 -7.06
N ASN A 45 9.38 -7.31 -7.43
CA ASN A 45 9.44 -6.83 -8.81
C ASN A 45 10.86 -6.41 -9.22
N LEU A 46 11.87 -6.80 -8.43
CA LEU A 46 13.29 -6.54 -8.70
C LEU A 46 14.05 -7.86 -8.95
N LEU A 47 15.10 -7.80 -9.76
CA LEU A 47 16.06 -8.90 -9.92
C LEU A 47 17.06 -8.92 -8.77
N GLU A 48 17.64 -10.10 -8.49
CA GLU A 48 18.57 -10.30 -7.36
C GLU A 48 19.83 -9.42 -7.46
N GLU A 49 20.25 -9.08 -8.68
CA GLU A 49 21.42 -8.24 -8.95
C GLU A 49 21.15 -6.74 -8.71
N GLU A 50 19.90 -6.34 -8.50
CA GLU A 50 19.55 -4.94 -8.24
C GLU A 50 19.92 -4.53 -6.80
N SER A 51 20.49 -3.33 -6.66
CA SER A 51 21.01 -2.80 -5.40
C SER A 51 19.97 -2.79 -4.26
N GLU A 52 18.70 -2.60 -4.59
CA GLU A 52 17.59 -2.52 -3.63
C GLU A 52 16.81 -3.83 -3.47
N TYR A 53 17.30 -4.94 -4.01
CA TYR A 53 16.65 -6.26 -3.91
C TYR A 53 16.37 -6.66 -2.44
N HIS A 54 17.33 -6.42 -1.55
CA HIS A 54 17.19 -6.70 -0.11
C HIS A 54 16.09 -5.86 0.56
N ILE A 55 15.90 -4.61 0.13
CA ILE A 55 14.77 -3.76 0.57
C ILE A 55 13.47 -4.40 0.09
N CYS A 56 13.42 -4.84 -1.16
CA CYS A 56 12.24 -5.50 -1.72
C CYS A 56 11.86 -6.78 -0.95
N LEU A 57 12.83 -7.63 -0.58
CA LEU A 57 12.60 -8.80 0.27
C LEU A 57 12.03 -8.44 1.63
N PHE A 58 12.61 -7.42 2.27
CA PHE A 58 12.10 -6.92 3.55
C PHE A 58 10.66 -6.40 3.44
N LEU A 59 10.33 -5.71 2.35
CA LEU A 59 8.97 -5.22 2.10
C LEU A 59 7.98 -6.35 1.83
N CYS A 60 8.39 -7.42 1.13
CA CYS A 60 7.57 -8.64 1.03
C CYS A 60 7.23 -9.20 2.41
N ALA A 61 8.22 -9.29 3.31
CA ALA A 61 8.00 -9.74 4.68
C ALA A 61 7.13 -8.79 5.50
N CYS A 62 7.19 -7.48 5.23
CA CYS A 62 6.29 -6.50 5.85
C CYS A 62 4.82 -6.73 5.47
N GLN A 63 4.52 -7.08 4.21
CA GLN A 63 3.15 -7.43 3.80
C GLN A 63 2.62 -8.59 4.66
N HIS A 64 3.43 -9.64 4.81
CA HIS A 64 3.09 -10.83 5.57
C HIS A 64 2.91 -10.49 7.06
N PHE A 65 3.87 -9.77 7.65
CA PHE A 65 3.77 -9.33 9.04
C PHE A 65 2.50 -8.53 9.30
N GLN A 66 2.17 -7.57 8.44
CA GLN A 66 0.96 -6.75 8.57
C GLN A 66 -0.30 -7.60 8.43
N TYR A 67 -0.34 -8.54 7.49
CA TYR A 67 -1.46 -9.45 7.32
C TYR A 67 -1.74 -10.25 8.59
N ILE A 68 -0.70 -10.84 9.21
CA ILE A 68 -0.85 -11.58 10.47
C ILE A 68 -1.24 -10.66 11.62
N LYS A 69 -0.56 -9.52 11.80
CA LYS A 69 -0.79 -8.61 12.93
C LYS A 69 -2.13 -7.89 12.88
N THR A 70 -2.73 -7.79 11.71
CA THR A 70 -4.09 -7.25 11.56
C THR A 70 -5.17 -8.33 11.60
N HIS A 71 -4.83 -9.57 11.99
CA HIS A 71 -5.74 -10.72 11.98
C HIS A 71 -6.36 -10.99 10.61
N HIS A 72 -5.52 -10.94 9.57
CA HIS A 72 -5.89 -11.22 8.18
C HIS A 72 -6.88 -10.21 7.60
N MET A 73 -6.90 -8.99 8.14
CA MET A 73 -7.84 -7.94 7.71
C MET A 73 -7.20 -6.94 6.75
N ALA A 74 -5.89 -6.71 6.85
CA ALA A 74 -5.20 -5.73 6.03
C ALA A 74 -3.70 -6.01 5.84
N TYR A 75 -3.16 -5.59 4.70
CA TYR A 75 -1.73 -5.44 4.49
C TYR A 75 -1.46 -4.27 3.55
N VAL A 76 -0.25 -3.72 3.58
CA VAL A 76 0.17 -2.67 2.64
C VAL A 76 0.84 -3.34 1.45
N SER A 77 0.60 -2.84 0.24
CA SER A 77 1.20 -3.28 -1.01
C SER A 77 1.52 -2.06 -1.88
N ASP A 78 1.80 -2.28 -3.16
CA ASP A 78 2.22 -1.24 -4.11
C ASP A 78 3.44 -0.43 -3.63
N PHE A 79 4.36 -1.09 -2.92
CA PHE A 79 5.53 -0.40 -2.41
C PHE A 79 6.40 0.12 -3.55
N GLN A 80 6.62 1.42 -3.56
CA GLN A 80 7.40 2.10 -4.58
C GLN A 80 8.12 3.32 -3.98
N GLY A 81 9.31 3.61 -4.48
CA GLY A 81 10.21 4.54 -3.80
C GLY A 81 11.66 4.44 -4.25
N TYR A 82 12.54 4.93 -3.39
CA TYR A 82 14.00 4.81 -3.56
C TYR A 82 14.71 5.04 -2.21
N GLY A 83 15.79 4.31 -1.97
CA GLY A 83 16.68 4.51 -0.82
C GLY A 83 16.01 4.26 0.54
N GLY A 84 15.02 3.37 0.58
CA GLY A 84 14.22 3.11 1.78
C GLY A 84 13.12 4.14 2.07
N LEU A 85 12.95 5.17 1.23
CA LEU A 85 11.79 6.05 1.27
C LEU A 85 10.72 5.52 0.33
N LEU A 86 9.49 5.41 0.84
CA LEU A 86 8.34 4.89 0.12
C LEU A 86 7.27 5.96 -0.03
N THR A 87 6.54 5.91 -1.13
CA THR A 87 5.36 6.76 -1.37
C THR A 87 4.29 5.99 -2.14
N ASP A 88 3.09 6.58 -2.24
CA ASP A 88 1.96 6.10 -3.05
C ASP A 88 1.69 4.59 -2.87
N VAL A 89 1.65 4.15 -1.61
CA VAL A 89 1.37 2.75 -1.25
C VAL A 89 -0.13 2.45 -1.32
N GLN A 90 -0.47 1.16 -1.47
CA GLN A 90 -1.86 0.70 -1.47
C GLN A 90 -2.15 -0.14 -0.22
N ILE A 91 -3.13 0.27 0.58
CA ILE A 91 -3.65 -0.59 1.65
C ILE A 91 -4.65 -1.58 1.04
N MET A 92 -4.38 -2.86 1.19
CA MET A 92 -5.22 -3.97 0.75
C MET A 92 -6.02 -4.44 1.97
N THR A 93 -7.34 -4.53 1.86
CA THR A 93 -8.20 -5.03 2.95
C THR A 93 -9.15 -6.09 2.47
N SER A 94 -9.69 -6.85 3.42
CA SER A 94 -10.81 -7.75 3.14
C SER A 94 -11.97 -7.01 2.45
N PRO A 95 -12.73 -7.68 1.56
CA PRO A 95 -13.84 -7.08 0.85
C PRO A 95 -14.85 -6.45 1.82
N PRO A 96 -15.29 -5.19 1.59
CA PRO A 96 -16.48 -4.69 2.27
C PRO A 96 -17.73 -5.39 1.72
N SER A 97 -18.83 -5.36 2.47
CA SER A 97 -20.08 -6.02 2.08
C SER A 97 -20.73 -5.41 0.84
N THR A 98 -20.38 -4.16 0.48
CA THR A 98 -20.88 -3.49 -0.71
C THR A 98 -19.80 -2.76 -1.52
N PRO A 99 -19.95 -2.59 -2.85
CA PRO A 99 -18.99 -1.85 -3.68
C PRO A 99 -18.80 -0.37 -3.30
N LYS A 100 -19.78 0.23 -2.60
CA LYS A 100 -19.72 1.64 -2.14
C LYS A 100 -18.85 1.84 -0.92
N GLU A 101 -18.43 0.76 -0.28
CA GLU A 101 -17.63 0.75 0.93
C GLU A 101 -16.15 0.48 0.64
N ARG A 102 -15.70 0.58 -0.62
CA ARG A 102 -14.29 0.35 -0.98
C ARG A 102 -13.40 1.34 -0.21
N LEU A 103 -12.78 0.86 0.85
CA LEU A 103 -11.84 1.61 1.66
C LEU A 103 -10.49 1.73 0.94
N PHE A 104 -9.77 2.81 1.22
CA PHE A 104 -8.38 2.99 0.78
C PHE A 104 -8.16 3.07 -0.74
N GLY A 105 -9.15 3.55 -1.48
CA GLY A 105 -8.99 3.88 -2.90
C GLY A 105 -9.19 2.70 -3.85
N HIS A 106 -9.03 2.96 -5.14
CA HIS A 106 -9.40 2.00 -6.19
C HIS A 106 -8.47 0.79 -6.29
N GLY A 107 -7.21 0.92 -5.86
CA GLY A 107 -6.23 -0.16 -5.89
C GLY A 107 -6.45 -1.24 -4.83
N ASN A 108 -7.39 -1.04 -3.89
CA ASN A 108 -7.86 -2.09 -2.98
C ASN A 108 -8.77 -3.06 -3.75
N ILE A 109 -8.16 -4.11 -4.32
CA ILE A 109 -8.81 -5.08 -5.20
C ILE A 109 -8.93 -6.43 -4.48
N ASN A 110 -10.17 -6.85 -4.25
CA ASN A 110 -10.53 -8.07 -3.51
C ASN A 110 -9.83 -9.34 -4.02
N GLU A 111 -9.69 -9.48 -5.34
CA GLU A 111 -9.06 -10.65 -5.95
C GLU A 111 -7.63 -10.85 -5.42
N TYR A 112 -6.84 -9.78 -5.39
CA TYR A 112 -5.44 -9.84 -4.98
C TYR A 112 -5.30 -9.95 -3.46
N PHE A 113 -6.21 -9.34 -2.69
CA PHE A 113 -6.26 -9.56 -1.25
C PHE A 113 -6.49 -11.04 -0.91
N ASN A 114 -7.45 -11.69 -1.58
CA ASN A 114 -7.79 -13.10 -1.32
C ASN A 114 -6.68 -14.06 -1.78
N LYS A 115 -5.91 -13.69 -2.80
CA LYS A 115 -4.77 -14.48 -3.31
C LYS A 115 -3.52 -14.36 -2.45
N PHE A 116 -3.40 -13.30 -1.65
CA PHE A 116 -2.22 -13.00 -0.85
C PHE A 116 -1.62 -14.21 -0.09
N PRO A 117 -2.37 -14.94 0.77
CA PRO A 117 -1.79 -16.05 1.53
C PRO A 117 -1.36 -17.24 0.66
N PHE A 118 -1.85 -17.34 -0.58
CA PHE A 118 -1.50 -18.43 -1.50
C PHE A 118 -0.34 -18.08 -2.44
N GLU A 119 -0.13 -16.79 -2.70
CA GLU A 119 0.90 -16.30 -3.64
C GLU A 119 2.13 -15.74 -2.93
N HIS A 120 2.03 -15.32 -1.66
CA HIS A 120 3.18 -14.81 -0.92
C HIS A 120 4.25 -15.89 -0.75
N GLN A 121 5.49 -15.55 -1.12
CA GLN A 121 6.65 -16.40 -0.90
C GLN A 121 7.41 -15.89 0.31
N CYS A 122 7.43 -16.70 1.38
CA CYS A 122 8.23 -16.38 2.56
C CYS A 122 9.71 -16.32 2.20
N ASN A 123 10.44 -15.42 2.86
CA ASN A 123 11.87 -15.25 2.70
C ASN A 123 12.56 -15.16 4.07
N ASP A 124 13.87 -14.93 4.08
CA ASP A 124 14.68 -14.88 5.30
C ASP A 124 14.19 -13.83 6.31
N PHE A 125 13.59 -12.72 5.85
CA PHE A 125 13.01 -11.73 6.76
C PHE A 125 11.70 -12.21 7.39
N CYS A 126 10.88 -13.01 6.69
CA CYS A 126 9.70 -13.65 7.28
C CYS A 126 10.12 -14.59 8.42
N LEU A 127 11.15 -15.40 8.18
CA LEU A 127 11.72 -16.30 9.19
C LEU A 127 12.31 -15.52 10.37
N TRP A 128 13.07 -14.46 10.09
CA TRP A 128 13.67 -13.60 11.12
C TRP A 128 12.60 -12.91 11.99
N LEU A 129 11.47 -12.52 11.40
CA LEU A 129 10.32 -11.96 12.12
C LEU A 129 9.51 -13.02 12.89
N GLY A 130 9.85 -14.31 12.77
CA GLY A 130 9.15 -15.41 13.43
C GLY A 130 7.74 -15.63 12.90
N LEU A 131 7.51 -15.34 11.61
CA LEU A 131 6.22 -15.54 10.97
C LEU A 131 6.02 -17.02 10.64
N GLU A 132 4.80 -17.51 10.80
CA GLU A 132 4.41 -18.84 10.32
C GLU A 132 4.52 -18.87 8.80
N HIS A 133 5.01 -19.98 8.24
CA HIS A 133 5.00 -20.14 6.80
C HIS A 133 3.56 -20.31 6.33
N PHE A 134 3.17 -19.62 5.25
CA PHE A 134 1.94 -19.92 4.54
C PHE A 134 1.99 -21.31 3.88
#